data_AF-A0A6G3XX70-F1
#
_entry.id   AF-A0A6G3XX70-F1
#
_cell.length_a   1.000
_cell.length_b   1.000
_cell.length_c   1.000
_cell.angle_alpha   90.00
_cell.angle_beta   90.00
_cell.angle_gamma   90.00
#
_symmetry.space_group_name_H-M   'P 1'
#
loop_
_entity.id
_entity.type
_entity.pdbx_description
1 polymer ?
#
loop_
_entity_poly.entity_id
_entity_poly.type
_entity_poly.pdbx_seq_one_letter_code
_entity_poly.pdbx_strand_id
1 'polypeptide(L)' 'MTEDDVNTPDDQAAGTGEELREHEVRTALLDLLAEVGTVTATEAASRLGYSSGLCSFHLRQLARHGYIEEAPHRG' A
#
# COMPACT_ATOMS: atom_id res chain seq x y z
N MET A 1 0.27 2.34 29.01
CA MET A 1 0.00 3.35 27.96
C MET A 1 0.59 2.77 26.70
N THR A 2 -0.32 2.21 25.90
CA THR A 2 -0.17 1.54 24.60
C THR A 2 0.83 0.39 24.50
N GLU A 3 0.26 -0.80 24.35
CA GLU A 3 0.90 -2.06 23.99
C GLU A 3 1.41 -1.93 22.53
N ASP A 4 2.71 -1.84 22.34
CA ASP A 4 3.36 -2.03 21.03
C ASP A 4 3.71 -3.51 20.88
N ASP A 5 2.67 -4.34 20.75
CA ASP A 5 2.79 -5.71 20.25
C ASP A 5 2.01 -5.80 18.94
N VAL A 6 2.72 -5.55 17.82
CA VAL A 6 2.34 -6.11 16.53
C VAL A 6 3.61 -6.53 15.81
N ASN A 7 4.17 -7.66 16.25
CA ASN A 7 4.96 -8.50 15.37
C ASN A 7 3.98 -9.24 14.45
N THR A 8 4.06 -9.04 13.14
CA THR A 8 3.56 -10.05 12.20
C THR A 8 4.72 -10.40 11.28
N PRO A 9 5.16 -11.67 11.29
CA PRO A 9 6.30 -12.09 10.50
C PRO A 9 6.00 -11.93 9.01
N ASP A 10 7.02 -11.42 8.34
CA ASP A 10 7.20 -11.35 6.90
C ASP A 10 6.92 -12.73 6.27
N ASP A 11 5.75 -12.87 5.64
CA ASP A 11 5.29 -14.09 4.99
C ASP A 11 5.97 -14.18 3.61
N GLN A 12 7.12 -14.85 3.58
CA GLN A 12 7.89 -15.14 2.37
C GLN A 12 7.30 -16.39 1.66
N ALA A 13 6.54 -16.21 0.57
CA ALA A 13 6.09 -17.32 -0.27
C ALA A 13 6.18 -17.01 -1.78
N ALA A 14 7.29 -17.40 -2.40
CA ALA A 14 7.52 -17.27 -3.83
C ALA A 14 6.60 -18.15 -4.71
N GLY A 15 6.03 -17.57 -5.78
CA GLY A 15 5.76 -18.27 -7.04
C GLY A 15 4.37 -18.08 -7.69
N THR A 16 4.33 -17.25 -8.74
CA THR A 16 3.27 -17.07 -9.76
C THR A 16 1.92 -16.49 -9.32
N GLY A 17 1.39 -16.85 -8.14
CA GLY A 17 0.15 -16.27 -7.60
C GLY A 17 0.33 -14.91 -6.91
N GLU A 18 1.51 -14.68 -6.33
CA GLU A 18 1.82 -13.47 -5.57
C GLU A 18 2.07 -12.28 -6.49
N GLU A 19 2.83 -12.47 -7.58
CA GLU A 19 3.11 -11.44 -8.58
C GLU A 19 1.82 -10.92 -9.27
N LEU A 20 0.85 -11.83 -9.53
CA LEU A 20 -0.49 -11.45 -9.98
C LEU A 20 -1.21 -10.60 -8.94
N ARG A 21 -1.15 -10.98 -7.65
CA ARG A 21 -1.75 -10.22 -6.55
C ARG A 21 -1.06 -8.87 -6.35
N GLU A 22 0.26 -8.78 -6.52
CA GLU A 22 1.01 -7.53 -6.48
C GLU A 22 0.56 -6.57 -7.58
N HIS A 23 0.31 -7.09 -8.78
CA HIS A 23 -0.29 -6.32 -9.86
C HIS A 23 -1.72 -5.87 -9.53
N GLU A 24 -2.54 -6.73 -8.93
CA GLU A 24 -3.88 -6.36 -8.46
C GLU A 24 -3.85 -5.23 -7.43
N VAL A 25 -2.96 -5.32 -6.42
CA VAL A 25 -2.81 -4.29 -5.39
C VAL A 25 -2.35 -2.97 -6.01
N ARG A 26 -1.40 -3.01 -6.95
CA ARG A 26 -0.93 -1.80 -7.64
C ARG A 26 -2.04 -1.13 -8.44
N THR A 27 -2.82 -1.90 -9.19
CA THR A 27 -3.95 -1.39 -9.98
C THR A 27 -5.00 -0.79 -9.05
N ALA A 28 -5.39 -1.49 -7.98
CA ALA A 28 -6.37 -1.00 -7.02
C ALA A 28 -5.93 0.30 -6.31
N LEU A 29 -4.63 0.44 -6.00
CA LEU A 29 -4.08 1.68 -5.42
C LEU A 29 -4.14 2.86 -6.40
N LEU A 30 -3.80 2.63 -7.68
CA LEU A 30 -3.87 3.66 -8.71
C LEU A 30 -5.31 4.09 -9.00
N ASP A 31 -6.24 3.13 -9.08
CA ASP A 31 -7.66 3.41 -9.27
C ASP A 31 -8.23 4.22 -8.10
N LEU A 32 -7.90 3.84 -6.87
CA LEU A 32 -8.29 4.60 -5.69
C LEU A 32 -7.72 6.01 -5.71
N LEU A 33 -6.43 6.18 -6.02
CA LEU A 33 -5.81 7.50 -6.15
C LEU A 33 -6.44 8.35 -7.25
N ALA A 34 -6.83 7.75 -8.38
CA ALA A 34 -7.54 8.45 -9.44
C ALA A 34 -8.93 8.92 -8.98
N GLU A 35 -9.60 8.15 -8.10
CA GLU A 35 -10.90 8.51 -7.54
C GLU A 35 -10.81 9.61 -6.46
N VAL A 36 -9.86 9.50 -5.52
CA VAL A 36 -9.82 10.35 -4.31
C VAL A 36 -8.75 11.44 -4.34
N GLY A 37 -7.83 11.38 -5.30
CA GLY A 37 -6.70 12.31 -5.47
C GLY A 37 -5.53 12.06 -4.52
N THR A 38 -5.77 11.90 -3.21
CA THR A 38 -4.72 11.66 -2.22
C THR A 38 -5.20 10.67 -1.17
N VAL A 39 -4.32 9.74 -0.79
CA VAL A 39 -4.63 8.72 0.21
C VAL A 39 -3.36 8.31 0.97
N THR A 40 -3.49 8.05 2.26
CA THR A 40 -2.44 7.42 3.06
C THR A 40 -2.48 5.90 2.93
N ALA A 41 -1.39 5.20 3.29
CA ALA A 41 -1.35 3.74 3.26
C ALA A 41 -2.42 3.09 4.16
N THR A 42 -2.71 3.69 5.32
CA THR A 42 -3.72 3.18 6.27
C THR A 42 -5.15 3.37 5.73
N GLU A 43 -5.43 4.49 5.08
CA GLU A 43 -6.73 4.72 4.42
C GLU A 43 -6.93 3.78 3.23
N ALA A 44 -5.89 3.59 2.40
CA ALA A 44 -5.93 2.66 1.29
C ALA A 44 -6.18 1.22 1.77
N ALA A 45 -5.47 0.79 2.82
CA ALA A 45 -5.67 -0.50 3.47
C ALA A 45 -7.12 -0.69 3.94
N SER A 46 -7.68 0.32 4.61
CA SER A 46 -9.06 0.27 5.12
C SER A 46 -10.11 0.21 4.01
N ARG A 47 -9.88 0.88 2.87
CA ARG A 47 -10.81 0.90 1.74
C ARG A 47 -10.71 -0.34 0.86
N LEU A 48 -9.50 -0.84 0.64
CA LEU A 48 -9.23 -1.95 -0.29
C LEU A 48 -9.19 -3.32 0.40
N GLY A 49 -9.25 -3.37 1.73
CA GLY A 49 -9.21 -4.61 2.50
C GLY A 49 -7.81 -5.26 2.56
N TYR A 50 -6.76 -4.47 2.36
CA TYR A 50 -5.37 -4.91 2.44
C TYR A 50 -4.71 -4.47 3.76
N SER A 51 -3.50 -4.95 4.02
CA SER A 51 -2.71 -4.45 5.15
C SER A 51 -2.05 -3.10 4.82
N SER A 52 -1.88 -2.25 5.83
CA SER A 52 -1.19 -0.96 5.68
C SER A 52 0.28 -1.12 5.27
N GLY A 53 0.94 -2.19 5.72
CA GLY A 53 2.31 -2.53 5.31
C GLY A 53 2.42 -2.83 3.82
N LEU A 54 1.51 -3.66 3.29
CA LEU A 54 1.43 -3.98 1.86
C LEU A 54 1.14 -2.74 1.03
N CYS A 55 0.13 -1.94 1.41
CA CYS A 55 -0.17 -0.69 0.73
C CYS A 55 1.01 0.29 0.77
N SER A 56 1.69 0.44 1.91
CA SER A 56 2.85 1.32 2.04
C SER A 56 4.00 0.87 1.14
N PHE A 57 4.27 -0.42 1.05
CA PHE A 57 5.28 -0.97 0.15
C PHE A 57 4.99 -0.62 -1.31
N HIS A 58 3.78 -0.90 -1.79
CA HIS A 58 3.42 -0.64 -3.18
C HIS A 58 3.34 0.85 -3.51
N LEU A 59 2.85 1.70 -2.60
CA LEU A 59 2.86 3.16 -2.78
C LEU A 59 4.30 3.69 -2.93
N ARG A 60 5.26 3.23 -2.11
CA ARG A 60 6.68 3.59 -2.28
C ARG A 60 7.24 3.12 -3.62
N GLN A 61 6.87 1.93 -4.08
CA GLN A 61 7.33 1.41 -5.36
C GLN A 61 6.74 2.20 -6.54
N LEU A 62 5.45 2.55 -6.47
CA LEU A 62 4.80 3.43 -7.44
C LEU A 62 5.47 4.80 -7.50
N ALA A 63 5.78 5.39 -6.35
CA ALA A 63 6.50 6.66 -6.27
C ALA A 63 7.92 6.57 -6.84
N ARG A 64 8.66 5.50 -6.51
CA ARG A 64 10.00 5.23 -7.06
C ARG A 64 10.01 5.18 -8.59
N HIS A 65 8.95 4.67 -9.20
CA HIS A 65 8.79 4.59 -10.65
C HIS A 65 8.11 5.82 -11.28
N GLY A 66 7.74 6.83 -10.47
CA GLY A 66 7.16 8.08 -10.95
C GLY A 66 5.69 8.00 -11.36
N TYR A 67 4.95 6.97 -10.94
CA TYR A 67 3.51 6.89 -11.19
C TYR A 67 2.69 7.78 -10.27
N ILE A 68 3.20 8.04 -9.06
CA ILE A 68 2.58 8.88 -8.03
C ILE A 68 3.65 9.72 -7.37
N GLU A 69 3.25 10.75 -6.64
CA GLU A 69 4.13 11.56 -5.79
C GLU A 69 3.63 11.59 -4.36
N GLU A 70 4.54 11.80 -3.40
CA GLU A 70 4.16 11.99 -2.02
C GLU A 70 3.47 13.36 -1.86
N ALA A 71 2.26 13.35 -1.30
CA ALA A 71 1.54 14.58 -1.04
C ALA A 71 2.29 15.44 -0.01
N PRO A 72 2.24 16.78 -0.12
CA PRO A 72 2.90 17.66 0.84
C PRO A 72 2.36 17.42 2.24
N HIS A 73 3.29 17.15 3.18
CA HIS A 73 2.99 17.05 4.59
C HIS A 73 2.60 18.43 5.12
N ARG A 74 1.32 18.64 5.43
CA ARG A 74 0.91 19.81 6.22
C ARG A 74 1.30 19.55 7.67
N GLY A 75 2.43 20.11 8.08
CA GLY A 75 2.79 20.26 9.49
C GLY A 75 1.87 21.20 10.24
#